data_AF-A0A959GHB4-F1
#
_entry.id   AF-A0A959GHB4-F1
#
_cell.length_a   1.000
_cell.length_b   1.000
_cell.length_c   1.000
_cell.angle_alpha   90.00
_cell.angle_beta   90.00
_cell.angle_gamma   90.00
#
_symmetry.space_group_name_H-M   'P 1'
#
loop_
_entity.id
_entity.type
_entity.pdbx_description
1 polymer ?
#
loop_
_entity_poly.entity_id
_entity_poly.type
_entity_poly.pdbx_seq_one_letter_code
_entity_poly.pdbx_strand_id
1 'polypeptide(L)'
;MLSGSFPDDFDNQSMDNYEYDGAGNLTDDAQAGAAISWTPYGKVKEVQRSGIDQTVQYGYDAQQNRVLKKIVDTSTDAETWTCYIRDAQGNVLAVYKQEADTITWAEQHLYGSSRLGILEPGVK
;
A
#
# COMPACT_ATOMS: atom_id res chain seq x y z
N MET A 1 21.49 -1.39 28.85
CA MET A 1 20.53 -2.39 28.34
C MET A 1 19.63 -2.76 29.52
N LEU A 2 18.45 -2.15 29.62
CA LEU A 2 17.49 -2.46 30.68
C LEU A 2 16.72 -3.70 30.24
N SER A 3 17.06 -4.83 30.85
CA SER A 3 16.34 -6.10 30.71
C SER A 3 15.07 -6.05 31.56
N GLY A 4 13.95 -5.71 30.93
CA GLY A 4 12.61 -5.93 31.45
C GLY A 4 11.86 -6.81 30.47
N SER A 5 12.01 -8.13 30.59
CA SER A 5 11.28 -9.08 29.75
C SER A 5 9.84 -9.14 30.26
N PHE A 6 8.92 -8.62 29.45
CA PHE A 6 7.50 -8.82 29.65
C PHE A 6 7.10 -10.16 28.99
N PRO A 7 6.14 -10.92 29.53
CA PRO A 7 5.77 -12.24 29.01
C PRO A 7 5.32 -12.27 27.54
N ASP A 8 4.97 -11.11 26.96
CA ASP A 8 4.54 -10.93 25.57
C ASP A 8 5.52 -10.03 24.79
N ASP A 9 6.77 -9.90 25.24
CA ASP A 9 7.80 -9.19 24.50
C ASP A 9 8.21 -10.00 23.26
N PHE A 10 8.60 -9.31 22.18
CA PHE A 10 9.07 -9.93 20.95
C PHE A 10 10.51 -10.43 21.12
N ASP A 11 10.69 -11.39 22.03
CA ASP A 11 11.99 -11.90 22.51
C ASP A 11 12.86 -12.58 21.42
N ASN A 12 12.38 -12.72 20.19
CA ASN A 12 13.06 -13.43 19.09
C ASN A 12 13.17 -12.59 17.80
N GLN A 13 13.50 -11.31 17.93
CA GLN A 13 13.82 -10.44 16.80
C GLN A 13 15.33 -10.30 16.67
N SER A 14 15.82 -10.30 15.42
CA SER A 14 17.20 -9.92 15.12
C SER A 14 17.47 -8.52 15.68
N MET A 15 18.72 -8.28 16.09
CA MET A 15 19.15 -6.92 16.46
C MET A 15 18.89 -5.97 15.27
N ASP A 16 18.42 -4.76 15.55
CA ASP A 16 18.10 -3.72 14.57
C ASP A 16 17.10 -4.14 13.48
N ASN A 17 16.13 -4.99 13.83
CA ASN A 17 15.14 -5.47 12.86
C ASN A 17 14.19 -4.38 12.33
N TYR A 18 13.91 -3.36 13.14
CA TYR A 18 13.02 -2.27 12.77
C TYR A 18 13.67 -0.92 13.01
N GLU A 19 13.61 -0.06 11.99
CA GLU A 19 13.99 1.34 12.11
C GLU A 19 12.77 2.24 11.96
N TYR A 20 12.81 3.39 12.64
CA TYR A 20 11.73 4.37 12.62
C TYR A 20 12.28 5.78 12.38
N ASP A 21 11.49 6.61 11.71
CA ASP A 21 11.76 8.03 11.65
C ASP A 21 11.42 8.74 12.98
N GLY A 22 11.76 10.03 13.08
CA GLY A 22 11.50 10.84 14.29
C GLY A 22 10.02 11.05 14.60
N ALA A 23 9.09 10.70 13.70
CA ALA A 23 7.65 10.72 13.93
C ALA A 23 7.10 9.35 14.34
N GLY A 24 7.96 8.32 14.41
CA GLY A 24 7.59 6.96 14.77
C GLY A 24 7.03 6.12 13.61
N ASN A 25 7.22 6.55 12.36
CA ASN A 25 6.84 5.73 11.21
C ASN A 25 7.95 4.71 10.91
N LEU A 26 7.56 3.46 10.61
CA LEU A 26 8.48 2.40 10.23
C LEU A 26 9.19 2.75 8.91
N THR A 27 10.52 2.77 8.89
CA THR A 27 11.33 3.08 7.69
C THR A 27 12.09 1.87 7.15
N ASP A 28 12.40 0.90 8.00
CA ASP A 28 13.05 -0.35 7.59
C ASP A 28 12.52 -1.52 8.42
N ASP A 29 12.25 -2.65 7.75
CA ASP A 29 11.97 -3.96 8.33
C ASP A 29 12.95 -4.96 7.69
N ALA A 30 14.06 -5.21 8.39
CA ALA A 30 15.17 -6.01 7.88
C ALA A 30 14.76 -7.46 7.62
N GLN A 31 13.94 -8.06 8.50
CA GLN A 31 13.45 -9.43 8.34
C GLN A 31 12.49 -9.57 7.16
N ALA A 32 11.60 -8.60 6.94
CA ALA A 32 10.72 -8.60 5.77
C ALA A 32 11.43 -8.12 4.49
N GLY A 33 12.63 -7.55 4.61
CA GLY A 33 13.38 -6.91 3.54
C GLY A 33 12.62 -5.74 2.95
N ALA A 34 12.01 -4.90 3.80
CA ALA A 34 11.12 -3.82 3.39
C ALA A 34 11.62 -2.44 3.84
N ALA A 35 11.99 -1.59 2.87
CA ALA A 35 12.27 -0.18 3.11
C ALA A 35 11.04 0.66 2.77
N ILE A 36 10.67 1.59 3.64
CA ILE A 36 9.40 2.33 3.54
C ILE A 36 9.67 3.83 3.61
N SER A 37 9.09 4.58 2.67
CA SER A 37 9.08 6.05 2.71
C SER A 37 7.66 6.59 2.90
N TRP A 38 7.58 7.76 3.54
CA TRP A 38 6.33 8.37 3.94
C TRP A 38 6.17 9.75 3.29
N THR A 39 4.91 10.13 3.06
CA THR A 39 4.58 11.53 2.75
C THR A 39 4.71 12.38 4.02
N PRO A 40 4.87 13.71 3.90
CA PRO A 40 4.86 14.62 5.06
C PRO A 40 3.59 14.54 5.93
N TYR A 41 2.54 13.88 5.42
CA TYR A 41 1.25 13.70 6.08
C TYR A 41 1.09 12.32 6.73
N GLY A 42 2.17 11.55 6.88
CA GLY A 42 2.15 10.24 7.55
C GLY A 42 1.43 9.15 6.73
N LYS A 43 1.40 9.28 5.41
CA LYS A 43 0.89 8.22 4.50
C LYS A 43 2.05 7.51 3.84
N VAL A 44 1.99 6.19 3.69
CA VAL A 44 3.01 5.42 2.96
C VAL A 44 3.09 5.93 1.53
N LYS A 45 4.27 6.38 1.10
CA LYS A 45 4.55 6.83 -0.26
C LYS A 45 5.07 5.69 -1.11
N GLU A 46 6.02 4.92 -0.59
CA GLU A 46 6.67 3.82 -1.29
C GLU A 46 7.10 2.73 -0.31
N VAL A 47 7.04 1.48 -0.75
CA VAL A 47 7.62 0.31 -0.09
C VAL A 47 8.47 -0.44 -1.10
N GLN A 48 9.76 -0.57 -0.83
CA GLN A 48 10.69 -1.39 -1.61
C GLN A 48 10.89 -2.71 -0.89
N ARG A 49 10.68 -3.83 -1.59
CA ARG A 49 10.77 -5.19 -1.02
C ARG A 49 11.85 -5.97 -1.75
N SER A 50 13.00 -6.12 -1.10
CA SER A 50 14.18 -6.79 -1.68
C SER A 50 13.98 -8.30 -1.82
N GLY A 51 13.22 -8.94 -0.92
CA GLY A 51 13.00 -10.39 -0.96
C GLY A 51 12.11 -10.89 -2.10
N ILE A 52 11.40 -10.00 -2.79
CA ILE A 52 10.49 -10.34 -3.90
C ILE A 52 10.63 -9.40 -5.10
N ASP A 53 11.73 -8.66 -5.18
CA ASP A 53 12.03 -7.70 -6.26
C ASP A 53 10.82 -6.81 -6.61
N GLN A 54 10.22 -6.17 -5.61
CA GLN A 54 8.99 -5.39 -5.80
C GLN A 54 9.08 -4.01 -5.17
N THR A 55 8.75 -2.97 -5.93
CA THR A 55 8.47 -1.63 -5.40
C THR A 55 6.99 -1.33 -5.50
N VAL A 56 6.37 -0.92 -4.39
CA VAL A 56 4.97 -0.50 -4.34
C VAL A 56 4.89 0.98 -4.02
N GLN A 57 4.31 1.78 -4.91
CA GLN A 57 4.12 3.21 -4.73
C GLN A 57 2.63 3.55 -4.57
N TYR A 58 2.35 4.59 -3.79
CA TYR A 58 0.99 5.06 -3.55
C TYR A 58 0.85 6.55 -3.87
N GLY A 59 -0.26 6.90 -4.50
CA GLY A 59 -0.66 8.28 -4.77
C GLY A 59 -1.95 8.63 -4.04
N TYR A 60 -2.03 9.88 -3.59
CA TYR A 60 -3.14 10.40 -2.79
C TYR A 60 -3.71 11.67 -3.42
N ASP A 61 -5.01 11.89 -3.27
CA ASP A 61 -5.66 13.16 -3.63
C ASP A 61 -5.44 14.23 -2.55
N ALA A 62 -5.95 15.44 -2.78
CA ALA A 62 -5.84 16.54 -1.83
C ALA A 62 -6.61 16.31 -0.51
N GLN A 63 -7.56 15.37 -0.48
CA GLN A 63 -8.25 14.94 0.75
C GLN A 63 -7.53 13.75 1.41
N GLN A 64 -6.34 13.38 0.95
CA GLN A 64 -5.51 12.31 1.47
C GLN A 64 -6.10 10.90 1.29
N ASN A 65 -7.04 10.73 0.37
CA ASN A 65 -7.51 9.40 -0.03
C ASN A 65 -6.55 8.79 -1.03
N ARG A 66 -6.29 7.48 -0.91
CA ARG A 66 -5.49 6.76 -1.90
C ARG A 66 -6.25 6.68 -3.22
N VAL A 67 -5.66 7.24 -4.28
CA VAL A 67 -6.19 7.23 -5.65
C VAL A 67 -5.36 6.37 -6.60
N LEU A 68 -4.14 6.03 -6.19
CA LEU A 68 -3.21 5.25 -7.00
C LEU A 68 -2.47 4.22 -6.14
N LYS A 69 -2.30 3.02 -6.68
CA LYS A 69 -1.28 2.05 -6.29
C LYS A 69 -0.54 1.62 -7.55
N LYS A 70 0.79 1.71 -7.54
CA LYS A 70 1.65 1.19 -8.60
C LYS A 70 2.52 0.10 -8.01
N ILE A 71 2.60 -1.04 -8.67
CA ILE A 71 3.52 -2.12 -8.34
C ILE A 71 4.50 -2.22 -9.51
N VAL A 72 5.79 -2.16 -9.21
CA VAL A 72 6.88 -2.39 -10.16
C VAL A 72 7.62 -3.64 -9.72
N ASP A 73 7.69 -4.63 -10.60
CA ASP A 73 8.62 -5.73 -10.47
C ASP A 73 10.01 -5.23 -10.89
N THR A 74 10.94 -5.11 -9.95
CA THR A 74 12.26 -4.51 -10.19
C THR A 74 13.20 -5.44 -10.96
N SER A 75 12.82 -6.70 -11.16
CA SER A 75 13.60 -7.66 -11.96
C SER A 75 13.24 -7.60 -13.44
N THR A 76 11.99 -7.25 -13.76
CA THR A 76 11.45 -7.23 -15.13
C THR A 76 11.01 -5.85 -15.61
N ASP A 77 11.02 -4.84 -14.73
CA ASP A 77 10.41 -3.52 -14.91
C ASP A 77 8.91 -3.57 -15.25
N ALA A 78 8.24 -4.70 -14.99
CA ALA A 78 6.81 -4.85 -15.24
C ALA A 78 6.00 -4.01 -14.26
N GLU A 79 5.07 -3.21 -14.80
CA GLU A 79 4.24 -2.32 -14.01
C GLU A 79 2.78 -2.78 -13.96
N THR A 80 2.21 -2.74 -12.76
CA THR A 80 0.77 -2.88 -12.53
C THR A 80 0.25 -1.65 -11.81
N TRP A 81 -0.74 -1.00 -12.39
CA TRP A 81 -1.39 0.16 -11.80
C TRP A 81 -2.78 -0.21 -11.30
N THR A 82 -3.19 0.37 -10.18
CA THR A 82 -4.55 0.27 -9.64
C THR A 82 -5.02 1.68 -9.30
N CYS A 83 -6.05 2.13 -9.99
CA CYS A 83 -6.63 3.46 -9.89
C CYS A 83 -7.99 3.38 -9.18
N TYR A 84 -8.20 4.24 -8.19
CA TYR A 84 -9.43 4.29 -7.40
C TYR A 84 -10.21 5.54 -7.77
N ILE A 85 -11.39 5.37 -8.37
CA ILE A 85 -12.32 6.46 -8.64
C ILE A 85 -13.22 6.63 -7.43
N ARG A 86 -13.36 7.86 -6.95
CA ARG A 86 -14.08 8.17 -5.72
C ARG A 86 -15.14 9.25 -5.92
N ASP A 87 -16.16 9.25 -5.08
CA ASP A 87 -17.10 10.37 -4.96
C ASP A 87 -16.49 11.51 -4.13
N ALA A 88 -17.23 12.64 -4.02
CA ALA A 88 -16.79 13.80 -3.26
C ALA A 88 -16.66 13.57 -1.73
N GLN A 89 -17.24 12.48 -1.21
CA GLN A 89 -17.14 12.08 0.19
C GLN A 89 -15.98 11.09 0.42
N GLY A 90 -15.27 10.67 -0.64
CA GLY A 90 -14.15 9.74 -0.59
C GLY A 90 -14.55 8.26 -0.74
N ASN A 91 -15.81 7.94 -0.98
CA ASN A 91 -16.24 6.56 -1.21
C ASN A 91 -15.72 6.07 -2.56
N VAL A 92 -15.12 4.88 -2.61
CA VAL A 92 -14.68 4.26 -3.88
C VAL A 92 -15.92 3.90 -4.68
N LEU A 93 -15.99 4.36 -5.93
CA LEU A 93 -17.04 4.03 -6.90
C LEU A 93 -16.59 2.93 -7.85
N ALA A 94 -15.36 3.02 -8.37
CA ALA A 94 -14.81 2.05 -9.29
C ALA A 94 -13.31 1.87 -9.08
N VAL A 95 -12.82 0.67 -9.39
CA VAL A 95 -11.40 0.35 -9.42
C VAL A 95 -11.03 -0.09 -10.82
N TYR A 96 -10.01 0.56 -11.38
CA TYR A 96 -9.39 0.15 -12.64
C TYR A 96 -8.02 -0.43 -12.35
N LYS A 97 -7.71 -1.55 -12.99
CA LYS A 97 -6.39 -2.16 -12.95
C LYS A 97 -5.78 -2.07 -14.34
N GLN A 98 -4.53 -1.64 -14.43
CA GLN A 98 -3.78 -1.67 -15.67
C GLN A 98 -2.57 -2.58 -15.52
N GLU A 99 -2.42 -3.54 -16.42
CA GLU A 99 -1.26 -4.41 -16.55
C GLU A 99 -0.73 -4.26 -17.97
N ALA A 100 0.50 -3.75 -18.11
CA ALA A 100 1.03 -3.30 -19.39
C ALA A 100 0.05 -2.36 -20.13
N ASP A 101 -0.40 -2.74 -21.33
CA ASP A 101 -1.33 -1.96 -22.15
C ASP A 101 -2.81 -2.34 -21.94
N THR A 102 -3.09 -3.29 -21.05
CA THR A 102 -4.46 -3.74 -20.77
C THR A 102 -5.01 -3.01 -19.55
N ILE A 103 -6.08 -2.26 -19.74
CA ILE A 103 -6.88 -1.72 -18.64
C ILE A 103 -8.05 -2.67 -18.41
N THR A 104 -8.40 -2.91 -17.15
CA THR A 104 -9.53 -3.74 -16.75
C THR A 104 -10.36 -2.98 -15.74
N TRP A 105 -11.67 -2.95 -15.96
CA TRP A 105 -12.62 -2.51 -14.94
C TRP A 105 -12.76 -3.63 -13.90
N ALA A 106 -11.99 -3.50 -12.82
CA ALA A 106 -11.82 -4.56 -11.83
C ALA A 106 -13.01 -4.61 -10.87
N GLU A 107 -13.45 -3.46 -10.38
CA GLU A 107 -14.52 -3.38 -9.38
C GLU A 107 -15.47 -2.21 -9.67
N GLN A 108 -16.76 -2.41 -9.40
CA GLN A 108 -17.78 -1.39 -9.29
C GLN A 108 -18.47 -1.51 -7.95
N HIS A 109 -18.34 -0.47 -7.14
CA HIS A 109 -18.97 -0.41 -5.83
C HIS A 109 -20.38 0.19 -6.00
N LEU A 110 -21.37 -0.45 -5.39
CA LEU A 110 -22.78 -0.07 -5.48
C LEU A 110 -23.23 0.50 -4.15
N TYR A 111 -23.87 1.67 -4.18
CA TYR A 111 -24.31 2.39 -2.98
C TYR A 111 -25.81 2.72 -3.04
N GLY A 112 -26.46 2.63 -1.87
CA GLY A 112 -27.72 3.28 -1.55
C GLY A 112 -27.46 4.30 -0.44
N SER A 113 -28.10 4.14 0.72
CA SER A 113 -27.71 4.86 1.96
C SER A 113 -26.40 4.34 2.57
N SER A 114 -26.00 3.13 2.20
CA SER A 114 -24.74 2.47 2.57
C SER A 114 -24.26 1.62 1.39
N ARG A 115 -23.05 1.05 1.48
CA ARG A 115 -22.54 0.13 0.46
C ARG A 115 -23.46 -1.10 0.38
N LEU A 116 -23.98 -1.36 -0.81
CA LEU A 116 -24.89 -2.47 -1.10
C LEU A 116 -24.12 -3.70 -1.61
N GLY A 117 -23.01 -3.49 -2.32
CA GLY A 117 -22.22 -4.58 -2.85
C GLY A 117 -21.08 -4.12 -3.75
N ILE A 118 -20.36 -5.10 -4.30
CA ILE A 118 -19.29 -4.92 -5.29
C ILE A 118 -19.60 -5.86 -6.45
N LEU A 119 -19.59 -5.31 -7.66
CA LEU A 119 -19.59 -6.06 -8.91
C LEU A 119 -18.15 -6.12 -9.42
N GLU A 120 -17.73 -7.27 -9.95
CA GLU A 120 -16.41 -7.49 -10.54
C GLU A 120 -16.56 -7.79 -12.04
N PRO A 121 -16.59 -6.77 -12.91
CA PRO A 121 -16.92 -6.96 -14.33
C PRO A 121 -15.85 -7.74 -15.10
N GLY A 122 -14.56 -7.53 -14.76
CA GLY A 122 -13.43 -8.15 -15.46
C GLY A 122 -13.34 -7.76 -16.95
N VAL A 123 -13.96 -6.64 -17.33
CA VAL A 123 -14.02 -6.17 -18.73
C VAL A 123 -12.73 -5.46 -19.06
N LYS A 124 -12.13 -5.84 -20.20
CA LYS A 124 -10.92 -5.26 -20.78
C LYS A 124 -11.26 -4.19 -21.81
#